data_AF-A0A8X6JLU8-F1
#
_entry.id   AF-A0A8X6JLU8-F1
#
_cell.length_a   1.000
_cell.length_b   1.000
_cell.length_c   1.000
_cell.angle_alpha   90.00
_cell.angle_beta   90.00
_cell.angle_gamma   90.00
#
_symmetry.space_group_name_H-M   'P 1'
#
loop_
_entity.id
_entity.type
_entity.pdbx_description
1 polymer ?
#
loop_
_entity_poly.entity_id
_entity_poly.type
_entity_poly.pdbx_seq_one_letter_code
_entity_poly.pdbx_strand_id
1 'polypeptide(L)'
;MAADEVVSCIIDKICMCGSKVILEDEIVHQKVELPEIKPIVTEYRLQRGRCRVCNKRITANLPQGVTRDLLGSNAKTIISSLSGFFINSKREVQQILSSIFNLTWFSLKY
;
A
#
# COMPACT_ATOMS: atom_id res chain seq x y z
N MET A 1 -2.88 -16.22 15.66
CA MET A 1 -1.89 -15.66 14.70
C MET A 1 -0.52 -16.00 15.26
N ALA A 2 0.38 -16.55 14.44
CA ALA A 2 1.76 -16.74 14.87
C ALA A 2 2.45 -15.37 14.92
N ALA A 3 3.36 -15.17 15.88
CA ALA A 3 4.17 -13.97 15.94
C ALA A 3 5.32 -14.08 14.94
N ASP A 4 5.55 -13.03 14.15
CA ASP A 4 6.70 -12.95 13.23
C ASP A 4 8.02 -12.74 13.98
N GLU A 5 7.95 -12.09 15.14
CA GLU A 5 9.07 -11.86 16.07
C GLU A 5 8.60 -12.06 17.52
N VAL A 6 9.41 -12.72 18.34
CA VAL A 6 9.16 -12.91 19.78
C VAL A 6 10.27 -12.25 20.58
N VAL A 7 9.90 -11.27 21.40
CA VAL A 7 10.81 -10.56 22.31
C VAL A 7 10.44 -10.91 23.75
N SER A 8 11.38 -11.51 24.49
CA SER A 8 11.19 -11.84 25.90
C SER A 8 11.38 -10.61 26.78
N CYS A 9 10.32 -10.17 27.46
CA CYS A 9 10.37 -9.11 28.45
C CYS A 9 10.65 -9.71 29.83
N ILE A 10 11.89 -9.56 30.32
CA ILE A 10 12.29 -10.10 31.63
C ILE A 10 12.21 -9.03 32.73
N ILE A 11 11.90 -9.47 33.94
CA ILE A 11 11.96 -8.63 35.15
C ILE A 11 13.27 -8.86 35.91
N ASP A 12 13.69 -7.86 36.69
CA ASP A 12 14.84 -8.02 37.59
C ASP A 12 14.56 -9.08 38.65
N LYS A 13 15.60 -9.84 39.00
CA LYS A 13 15.52 -10.87 40.05
C LYS A 13 15.54 -10.29 41.46
N ILE A 14 15.72 -8.98 41.60
CA ILE A 14 15.76 -8.25 42.86
C ILE A 14 14.70 -7.14 42.78
N CYS A 15 13.78 -7.15 43.74
CA CYS A 15 12.76 -6.13 43.89
C CYS A 15 13.39 -4.82 44.39
N MET A 16 12.73 -3.69 44.15
CA MET A 16 13.15 -2.38 44.67
C MET A 16 13.30 -2.34 46.21
N CYS A 17 12.67 -3.27 46.94
CA CYS A 17 12.85 -3.42 48.39
C CYS A 17 14.11 -4.22 48.80
N GLY A 18 14.88 -4.75 47.83
CA GLY A 18 16.08 -5.55 48.04
C GLY A 18 15.86 -7.07 48.11
N SER A 19 14.61 -7.54 48.13
CA SER A 19 14.29 -8.97 48.20
C SER A 19 14.31 -9.66 46.83
N LYS A 20 14.51 -10.99 46.81
CA LYS A 20 14.49 -11.80 45.57
C LYS A 20 13.07 -11.92 45.00
N VAL A 21 12.94 -11.80 43.68
CA VAL A 21 11.69 -12.00 42.94
C VAL A 21 11.53 -13.48 42.56
N ILE A 22 10.33 -14.01 42.78
CA ILE A 22 9.92 -15.36 42.33
C ILE A 22 9.15 -15.18 41.02
N LEU A 23 9.53 -15.92 39.99
CA LEU A 23 8.89 -15.84 38.67
C LEU A 23 7.62 -16.71 38.66
N GLU A 24 6.57 -16.18 38.04
CA GLU A 24 5.33 -16.90 37.73
C GLU A 24 5.30 -17.27 36.23
N ASP A 25 4.18 -17.85 35.78
CA ASP A 25 3.95 -18.16 34.37
C ASP A 25 3.91 -16.89 33.51
N GLU A 26 4.46 -16.99 32.30
CA GLU A 26 4.49 -15.87 31.37
C GLU A 26 3.10 -15.53 30.82
N ILE A 27 2.78 -14.24 30.77
CA ILE A 27 1.59 -13.73 30.07
C ILE A 27 2.00 -13.26 28.68
N VAL A 28 1.34 -13.77 27.64
CA VAL A 28 1.62 -13.39 26.25
C VAL A 28 0.85 -12.12 25.89
N HIS A 29 1.58 -11.06 25.56
CA HIS A 29 1.03 -9.83 24.99
C HIS A 29 1.46 -9.67 23.54
N GLN A 30 0.50 -9.58 22.61
CA GLN A 30 0.76 -9.43 21.18
C GLN A 30 0.38 -8.04 20.69
N LYS A 31 1.27 -7.44 19.88
CA LYS A 31 0.98 -6.24 19.11
C LYS A 31 1.09 -6.57 17.62
N VAL A 32 0.06 -6.23 16.86
CA VAL A 32 0.05 -6.37 15.40
C VAL A 32 0.20 -4.98 14.79
N GLU A 33 1.10 -4.85 13.83
CA GLU A 33 1.32 -3.62 13.07
C GLU A 33 1.13 -3.89 11.57
N LEU A 34 0.70 -2.88 10.83
CA LEU A 34 0.62 -2.96 9.37
C LEU A 34 1.85 -2.29 8.75
N PRO A 35 2.46 -2.88 7.70
CA PRO A 35 3.57 -2.24 7.01
C PRO A 35 3.11 -0.94 6.34
N GLU A 36 4.06 -0.02 6.11
CA GLU A 36 3.81 1.17 5.30
C GLU A 36 3.41 0.75 3.87
N ILE A 37 2.24 1.21 3.39
CA ILE A 37 1.72 0.86 2.07
C ILE A 37 2.16 1.93 1.06
N LYS A 38 2.98 1.54 0.07
CA LYS A 38 3.45 2.43 -1.02
C LYS A 38 2.88 1.98 -2.37
N PRO A 39 2.44 2.91 -3.22
CA PRO A 39 1.98 2.56 -4.55
C PRO A 39 3.16 2.19 -5.45
N ILE A 40 2.99 1.15 -6.25
CA ILE A 40 3.95 0.78 -7.30
C ILE A 40 3.55 1.53 -8.58
N VAL A 41 4.44 2.39 -9.08
CA VAL A 41 4.19 3.20 -10.28
C VAL A 41 5.13 2.80 -11.40
N THR A 42 4.56 2.35 -12.52
CA THR A 42 5.31 2.05 -13.76
C THR A 42 5.06 3.15 -14.78
N GLU A 43 6.10 3.89 -15.17
CA GLU A 43 6.02 4.96 -16.17
C GLU A 43 6.35 4.44 -17.58
N TYR A 44 5.40 4.51 -18.51
CA TYR A 44 5.61 4.16 -19.90
C TYR A 44 5.95 5.38 -20.76
N ARG A 45 7.23 5.56 -21.10
CA ARG A 45 7.70 6.64 -21.97
C ARG A 45 7.59 6.25 -23.44
N LEU A 46 6.59 6.79 -24.13
CA LEU A 46 6.35 6.50 -25.54
C LEU A 46 7.13 7.46 -26.44
N GLN A 47 8.07 6.92 -27.23
CA GLN A 47 8.76 7.69 -28.25
C GLN A 47 7.81 8.12 -29.37
N ARG A 48 8.01 9.34 -29.88
CA ARG A 48 7.24 9.91 -31.00
C ARG A 48 8.20 10.42 -32.07
N GLY A 49 7.79 10.27 -33.33
CA GLY A 49 8.55 10.74 -34.48
C GLY A 49 7.64 11.11 -35.65
N ARG A 50 8.25 11.63 -36.72
CA ARG A 50 7.58 11.92 -37.99
C ARG A 50 8.39 11.32 -39.14
N CYS A 51 7.70 10.72 -40.11
CA CYS A 51 8.35 10.27 -41.34
C CYS A 51 8.85 11.49 -42.13
N ARG A 52 10.12 11.49 -42.55
CA ARG A 52 10.71 12.61 -43.31
C ARG A 52 10.12 12.79 -44.71
N VAL A 53 9.53 11.74 -45.27
CA VAL A 53 8.99 11.76 -46.65
C VAL A 53 7.52 12.16 -46.68
N CYS A 54 6.67 11.50 -45.89
CA CYS A 54 5.21 11.73 -45.92
C CYS A 54 4.69 12.54 -44.71
N ASN A 55 5.56 12.95 -43.79
CA ASN A 55 5.27 13.73 -42.57
C ASN A 55 4.26 13.09 -41.58
N LYS A 56 3.87 11.82 -41.78
CA LYS A 56 3.00 11.09 -40.87
C LYS A 56 3.64 10.94 -39.48
N ARG A 57 2.85 11.13 -38.43
CA ARG A 57 3.26 10.92 -37.04
C ARG A 57 3.29 9.42 -36.72
N ILE A 58 4.34 8.98 -36.06
CA ILE A 58 4.52 7.62 -35.56
C ILE A 58 4.73 7.71 -34.05
N THR A 59 4.04 6.88 -33.28
CA THR A 59 4.17 6.81 -31.82
C THR A 59 4.39 5.35 -31.44
N ALA A 60 5.31 5.11 -30.50
CA ALA A 60 5.51 3.78 -29.94
C ALA A 60 4.21 3.24 -29.33
N ASN A 61 4.01 1.93 -29.43
CA ASN A 61 2.89 1.26 -28.78
C ASN A 61 3.23 0.95 -27.32
N LEU A 62 2.21 0.84 -26.48
CA LEU A 62 2.36 0.24 -25.16
C LEU A 62 2.66 -1.26 -25.30
N PRO A 63 3.35 -1.88 -24.33
CA PRO A 63 3.51 -3.33 -24.30
C PRO A 63 2.17 -4.06 -24.32
N GLN A 64 2.17 -5.30 -24.80
CA GLN A 64 0.96 -6.13 -24.85
C GLN A 64 0.38 -6.28 -23.43
N GLY A 65 -0.95 -6.11 -23.32
CA GLY A 65 -1.67 -6.20 -22.05
C GLY A 65 -1.67 -4.92 -21.20
N VAL A 66 -0.89 -3.89 -21.58
CA VAL A 66 -0.92 -2.59 -20.90
C VAL A 66 -1.99 -1.71 -21.53
N THR A 67 -3.02 -1.40 -20.75
CA THR A 67 -4.08 -0.46 -21.14
C THR A 67 -3.63 0.98 -20.94
N ARG A 68 -4.36 1.93 -21.55
CA ARG A 68 -4.04 3.36 -21.47
C ARG A 68 -4.56 4.05 -20.22
N ASP A 69 -5.39 3.37 -19.45
CA ASP A 69 -5.90 3.93 -18.22
C ASP A 69 -4.81 3.92 -17.14
N LEU A 70 -4.99 4.80 -16.15
CA LEU A 70 -3.98 5.02 -15.13
C LEU A 70 -3.87 3.85 -14.14
N LEU A 71 -4.97 3.15 -13.88
CA LEU A 71 -5.09 2.30 -12.72
C LEU A 71 -4.81 0.84 -13.04
N GLY A 72 -3.86 0.26 -12.32
CA GLY A 72 -3.67 -1.19 -12.30
C GLY A 72 -4.90 -1.94 -11.77
N SER A 73 -4.96 -3.24 -12.04
CA SER A 73 -6.07 -4.13 -11.62
C SER A 73 -6.36 -4.02 -10.12
N ASN A 74 -5.34 -4.11 -9.27
CA ASN A 74 -5.50 -4.06 -7.81
C ASN A 74 -6.13 -2.73 -7.34
N ALA A 75 -5.68 -1.61 -7.90
CA ALA A 75 -6.24 -0.30 -7.55
C ALA A 75 -7.71 -0.17 -7.99
N LYS A 76 -8.05 -0.68 -9.17
CA LYS A 76 -9.44 -0.75 -9.65
C LYS A 76 -10.30 -1.61 -8.72
N THR A 77 -9.82 -2.79 -8.33
CA THR A 77 -10.55 -3.68 -7.42
C THR A 77 -10.80 -2.99 -6.08
N ILE A 78 -9.79 -2.39 -5.46
CA ILE A 78 -9.94 -1.67 -4.19
C ILE A 78 -10.96 -0.54 -4.31
N ILE A 79 -10.86 0.31 -5.33
CA ILE A 79 -11.80 1.42 -5.56
C ILE A 79 -13.22 0.88 -5.76
N SER A 80 -13.38 -0.15 -6.60
CA SER A 80 -14.68 -0.75 -6.86
C SER A 80 -15.30 -1.37 -5.61
N SER A 81 -14.47 -1.94 -4.71
CA SER A 81 -14.96 -2.47 -3.45
C SER A 81 -15.37 -1.37 -2.48
N LEU A 82 -14.57 -0.31 -2.35
CA LEU A 82 -14.88 0.84 -1.49
C LEU A 82 -16.16 1.54 -1.93
N SER A 83 -16.33 1.79 -3.23
CA SER A 83 -17.54 2.43 -3.75
C SER A 83 -18.74 1.49 -3.80
N GLY A 84 -18.56 0.23 -4.18
CA GLY A 84 -19.66 -0.70 -4.45
C GLY A 84 -20.15 -1.44 -3.21
N PHE A 85 -19.24 -2.07 -2.46
CA PHE A 85 -19.60 -2.87 -1.28
C PHE A 85 -19.66 -2.04 0.00
N PHE A 86 -18.71 -1.13 0.18
CA PHE A 86 -18.66 -0.28 1.38
C PHE A 86 -19.44 1.03 1.22
N ILE A 87 -19.98 1.29 0.02
CA ILE A 87 -20.87 2.43 -0.29
C ILE A 87 -20.21 3.78 0.07
N ASN A 88 -18.88 3.83 0.01
CA ASN A 88 -18.17 5.08 0.23
C ASN A 88 -18.41 6.04 -0.95
N SER A 89 -18.72 7.28 -0.62
CA SER A 89 -18.80 8.36 -1.59
C SER A 89 -17.45 8.54 -2.29
N LYS A 90 -17.48 9.20 -3.46
CA LYS A 90 -16.28 9.54 -4.20
C LYS A 90 -15.23 10.19 -3.28
N ARG A 91 -15.62 11.17 -2.48
CA ARG A 91 -14.73 11.90 -1.57
C ARG A 91 -14.13 11.01 -0.47
N GLU A 92 -14.89 10.07 0.08
CA GLU A 92 -14.37 9.16 1.11
C GLU A 92 -13.38 8.17 0.53
N VAL A 93 -13.69 7.56 -0.63
CA VAL A 93 -12.75 6.70 -1.35
C VAL A 93 -11.46 7.47 -1.61
N GLN A 94 -11.58 8.73 -2.01
CA GLN A 94 -10.42 9.58 -2.15
C GLN A 94 -9.62 9.65 -0.83
N GLN A 95 -10.21 10.15 0.24
CA GLN A 95 -9.50 10.28 1.52
C GLN A 95 -8.84 8.97 1.99
N ILE A 96 -9.52 7.83 1.83
CA ILE A 96 -8.97 6.51 2.18
C ILE A 96 -7.71 6.19 1.34
N LEU A 97 -7.75 6.39 0.02
CA LEU A 97 -6.60 6.12 -0.84
C LEU A 97 -5.40 7.02 -0.52
N SER A 98 -5.62 8.28 -0.15
CA SER A 98 -4.52 9.16 0.25
C SER A 98 -3.96 8.79 1.63
N SER A 99 -4.82 8.46 2.59
CA SER A 99 -4.38 8.20 3.98
C SER A 99 -3.72 6.83 4.15
N ILE A 100 -4.21 5.81 3.44
CA ILE A 100 -3.73 4.42 3.61
C ILE A 100 -2.72 4.06 2.51
N PHE A 101 -3.02 4.41 1.26
CA PHE A 101 -2.25 3.94 0.10
C PHE A 101 -1.26 4.99 -0.44
N ASN A 102 -1.15 6.15 0.21
CA ASN A 102 -0.26 7.24 -0.20
C ASN A 102 -0.44 7.66 -1.68
N LEU A 103 -1.66 7.53 -2.21
CA LEU A 103 -1.98 7.90 -3.58
C LEU A 103 -2.35 9.38 -3.69
N THR A 104 -1.54 10.16 -4.41
CA THR A 104 -1.78 11.60 -4.63
C THR A 104 -2.73 11.88 -5.80
N TRP A 105 -3.61 12.88 -5.61
CA TRP A 105 -4.81 13.16 -6.43
C TRP A 105 -4.63 13.52 -7.91
N PHE A 106 -3.42 13.90 -8.36
CA PHE A 106 -3.22 14.53 -9.69
C PHE A 106 -3.59 13.68 -10.91
N SER A 107 -4.07 12.46 -10.71
CA SER A 107 -4.23 11.49 -11.80
C SER A 107 -5.58 10.74 -11.78
N LEU A 108 -6.38 10.83 -10.71
CA LEU A 108 -7.60 10.02 -10.54
C LEU A 108 -8.89 10.80 -10.83
N LYS A 109 -9.15 11.08 -12.12
CA LYS A 109 -10.53 11.23 -12.60
C LYS A 109 -11.06 9.84 -12.93
N TYR A 110 -11.58 9.15 -11.92
CA TYR A 110 -12.44 7.98 -12.10
C TYR A 110 -13.90 8.41 -12.24
#